data_AF-A0A9Q0WEB7-F1
#
_entry.id   AF-A0A9Q0WEB7-F1
#
_cell.length_a   1.000
_cell.length_b   1.000
_cell.length_c   1.000
_cell.angle_alpha   90.00
_cell.angle_beta   90.00
_cell.angle_gamma   90.00
#
_symmetry.space_group_name_H-M   'P 1'
#
loop_
_entity.id
_entity.type
_entity.pdbx_description
1 polymer ?
#
loop_
_entity_poly.entity_id
_entity_poly.type
_entity_poly.pdbx_seq_one_letter_code
_entity_poly.pdbx_strand_id
1 'polypeptide(L)'
;MWACVCNHAILLQFGPPSRSSQNGSKFSKLSTRNPFFPVGQLPPVEYELEEKHSDAWSSMKKWLDIQDKSSVVYVAFGSEAKPSQAQLTELALGLELSGLPFFWVLRTRRGIDDTDLIELPPGFEERTRGQGVVCTTWAPQLMILAHESIGGFLTHSGWSSVVEALTFQKALILLTFYSDQGINARVLEEKKIGYSLPRNELDGSFTRDSVAESLRLVMVSEEGKMYRDKAKDVSGLFGDRDSQDRYVDNVLIYLRSHRPVKKAK
;
A
#
# COMPACT_ATOMS: atom_id res chain seq x y z
N MET A 1 20.51 -22.82 0.08
CA MET A 1 19.82 -21.88 0.98
C MET A 1 18.58 -21.43 0.25
N TRP A 2 17.41 -21.91 0.66
CA TRP A 2 16.13 -21.48 0.09
C TRP A 2 15.48 -20.60 1.15
N ALA A 3 15.38 -19.30 0.87
CA ALA A 3 14.61 -18.38 1.69
C ALA A 3 13.24 -18.25 1.01
N CYS A 4 12.17 -18.67 1.70
CA CYS A 4 10.83 -18.31 1.30
C CYS A 4 10.54 -16.95 1.95
N VAL A 5 10.45 -15.90 1.13
CA VAL A 5 10.04 -14.58 1.60
C VAL A 5 8.51 -14.59 1.63
N CYS A 6 7.94 -14.85 2.80
CA CYS A 6 6.60 -14.35 3.08
C CYS A 6 6.80 -12.92 3.60
N ASN A 7 6.20 -11.93 2.91
CA ASN A 7 6.27 -10.51 3.26
C ASN A 7 6.30 -10.33 4.79
N HIS A 8 7.43 -9.81 5.30
CA HIS A 8 7.76 -9.49 6.72
C HIS A 8 8.32 -10.61 7.62
N ALA A 9 8.64 -11.79 7.09
CA ALA A 9 9.37 -12.81 7.84
C ALA A 9 10.39 -13.57 6.97
N ILE A 10 11.63 -13.68 7.45
CA ILE A 10 12.63 -14.56 6.85
C ILE A 10 12.55 -15.93 7.54
N LEU A 11 12.06 -16.94 6.81
CA LEU A 11 12.18 -18.34 7.21
C LEU A 11 13.56 -18.86 6.78
N LEU A 12 14.47 -19.05 7.73
CA LEU A 12 15.76 -19.70 7.50
C LEU A 12 15.63 -21.21 7.71
N GLN A 13 15.73 -22.00 6.63
CA GLN A 13 15.71 -23.47 6.69
C GLN A 13 17.15 -24.03 6.66
N PHE A 14 17.52 -24.77 7.71
CA PHE A 14 18.77 -25.53 7.76
C PHE A 14 18.49 -27.05 7.85
N GLY A 15 18.75 -27.79 6.77
CA GLY A 15 18.72 -29.26 6.73
C GLY A 15 17.49 -29.89 6.03
N PRO A 16 17.60 -31.17 5.58
CA PRO A 16 16.54 -31.87 4.85
C PRO A 16 15.35 -32.24 5.75
N PRO A 17 14.11 -32.25 5.23
CA PRO A 17 12.92 -32.52 6.02
C PRO A 17 12.82 -34.01 6.40
N SER A 18 12.63 -34.28 7.69
CA SER A 18 12.30 -35.61 8.21
C SER A 18 10.79 -35.88 8.07
N ARG A 19 10.41 -37.01 7.47
CA ARG A 19 9.02 -37.49 7.41
C ARG A 19 8.56 -38.03 8.77
N SER A 20 7.38 -37.62 9.23
CA SER A 20 6.58 -38.42 10.17
C SER A 20 5.08 -38.23 9.92
N SER A 21 4.34 -39.32 10.13
CA SER A 21 2.98 -39.62 9.65
C SER A 21 1.82 -38.91 10.36
N GLN A 22 0.66 -38.91 9.70
CA GLN A 22 -0.62 -38.33 10.11
C GLN A 22 -1.29 -39.04 11.31
N ASN A 23 -2.00 -38.26 12.16
CA ASN A 23 -3.41 -38.48 12.53
C ASN A 23 -3.94 -37.39 13.52
N GLY A 24 -5.18 -36.92 13.30
CA GLY A 24 -6.12 -36.52 14.36
C GLY A 24 -6.09 -35.10 14.95
N SER A 25 -7.12 -34.32 14.59
CA SER A 25 -7.70 -33.12 15.24
C SER A 25 -6.99 -32.49 16.46
N LYS A 26 -6.36 -31.33 16.24
CA LYS A 26 -6.26 -30.14 17.11
C LYS A 26 -5.30 -29.18 16.40
N PHE A 27 -5.68 -27.91 16.24
CA PHE A 27 -4.74 -26.84 15.90
C PHE A 27 -3.73 -26.71 17.04
N SER A 28 -2.74 -27.60 17.03
CA SER A 28 -1.64 -27.66 17.97
C SER A 28 -0.48 -26.92 17.35
N LYS A 29 0.11 -26.03 18.14
CA LYS A 29 1.41 -25.36 18.00
C LYS A 29 2.14 -25.71 16.69
N LEU A 30 2.29 -24.73 15.80
CA LEU A 30 3.32 -24.80 14.76
C LEU A 30 4.68 -25.04 15.44
N SER A 31 5.08 -26.30 15.55
CA SER A 31 6.40 -26.72 15.99
C SER A 31 7.35 -26.52 14.82
N THR A 32 7.62 -25.27 14.46
CA THR A 32 8.72 -24.96 13.55
C THR A 32 10.01 -25.10 14.33
N ARG A 33 10.80 -26.14 14.02
CA ARG A 33 12.20 -26.30 14.50
C ARG A 33 13.13 -25.15 14.09
N ASN A 34 12.64 -24.19 13.31
CA ASN A 34 13.40 -23.04 12.83
C ASN A 34 13.02 -21.80 13.63
N PRO A 35 13.99 -20.99 14.06
CA PRO A 35 13.72 -19.73 14.72
C PRO A 35 13.07 -18.75 13.74
N PHE A 36 12.10 -18.00 14.25
CA PHE A 36 11.38 -16.96 13.52
C PHE A 36 11.86 -15.60 14.03
N PHE A 37 12.20 -14.69 13.10
CA PHE A 37 12.61 -13.34 13.45
C PHE A 37 11.75 -12.32 12.70
N PRO A 38 11.02 -11.45 13.40
CA PRO A 38 10.44 -10.27 12.77
C PRO A 38 11.57 -9.34 12.33
N VAL A 39 11.52 -8.84 11.09
CA VAL A 39 12.50 -7.89 10.53
C VAL A 39 11.95 -6.47 10.44
N GLY A 40 10.81 -6.21 11.08
CA GLY A 40 10.11 -4.95 11.01
C GLY A 40 9.32 -4.77 9.71
N GLN A 41 8.93 -3.53 9.47
CA GLN A 41 8.15 -3.05 8.32
C GLN A 41 9.03 -2.63 7.14
N LEU A 42 10.34 -2.48 7.37
CA LEU A 42 11.33 -2.05 6.37
C LEU A 42 10.84 -0.82 5.58
N PRO A 43 10.49 0.29 6.26
CA PRO A 43 10.01 1.49 5.57
C PRO A 43 11.10 2.00 4.61
N PRO A 44 10.70 2.58 3.47
CA PRO A 44 11.65 3.17 2.54
C PRO A 44 12.43 4.31 3.19
N VAL A 45 13.65 4.48 2.69
CA VAL A 45 14.68 5.28 3.35
C VAL A 45 14.67 6.69 2.77
N GLU A 46 14.95 7.70 3.60
CA GLU A 46 14.90 9.13 3.19
C GLU A 46 15.80 9.46 1.97
N TYR A 47 16.86 8.70 1.70
CA TYR A 47 17.68 8.90 0.51
C TYR A 47 16.88 8.77 -0.80
N GLU A 48 15.75 8.05 -0.78
CA GLU A 48 14.85 7.92 -1.94
C GLU A 48 14.06 9.21 -2.22
N LEU A 49 14.05 10.16 -1.28
CA LEU A 49 13.46 11.48 -1.45
C LEU A 49 14.47 12.52 -1.98
N GLU A 50 15.77 12.27 -1.83
CA GLU A 50 16.82 13.27 -2.09
C GLU A 50 17.30 13.34 -3.55
N GLU A 51 17.07 12.34 -4.39
CA GLU A 51 17.52 12.39 -5.79
C GLU A 51 16.52 11.82 -6.79
N LYS A 52 15.70 12.71 -7.36
CA LYS A 52 15.31 12.72 -8.79
C LYS A 52 14.56 14.01 -9.12
N HIS A 53 15.32 15.10 -9.30
CA HIS A 53 14.85 16.31 -10.00
C HIS A 53 14.60 16.01 -11.49
N SER A 54 13.67 15.10 -11.78
CA SER A 54 13.15 14.95 -13.13
C SER A 54 12.17 16.10 -13.41
N ASP A 55 12.12 16.54 -14.66
CA ASP A 55 11.13 17.54 -15.10
C ASP A 55 9.69 17.06 -14.83
N ALA A 56 9.48 15.73 -14.88
CA ALA A 56 8.23 15.08 -14.55
C ALA A 56 7.83 15.31 -13.08
N TRP A 57 8.72 15.03 -12.13
CA TRP A 57 8.44 15.30 -10.71
C TRP A 57 8.21 16.79 -10.46
N SER A 58 9.02 17.66 -11.06
CA SER A 58 8.87 19.12 -10.88
C SER A 58 7.48 19.61 -11.30
N SER A 59 6.91 19.04 -12.36
CA SER A 59 5.56 19.36 -12.84
C SER A 59 4.48 18.82 -11.91
N MET A 60 4.62 17.58 -11.44
CA MET A 60 3.72 16.98 -10.46
C MET A 60 3.70 17.77 -9.14
N LYS A 61 4.89 18.12 -8.65
CA LYS A 61 5.07 18.90 -7.42
C LYS A 61 4.40 20.28 -7.53
N LYS A 62 4.57 21.00 -8.64
CA LYS A 62 3.90 22.30 -8.84
C LYS A 62 2.38 22.21 -8.72
N TRP A 63 1.77 21.14 -9.25
CA TRP A 63 0.33 20.94 -9.10
C TRP A 63 -0.05 20.62 -7.64
N LEU A 64 0.76 19.85 -6.93
CA LEU A 64 0.54 19.54 -5.51
C LEU A 64 0.75 20.75 -4.59
N ASP A 65 1.69 21.65 -4.92
CA ASP A 65 2.07 22.84 -4.16
C ASP A 65 0.96 23.90 -4.09
N ILE A 66 0.04 23.90 -5.06
CA ILE A 66 -1.09 24.87 -5.11
C ILE A 66 -2.34 24.35 -4.38
N GLN A 67 -2.31 23.11 -3.90
CA GLN A 67 -3.46 22.49 -3.21
C GLN A 67 -3.39 22.77 -1.70
N ASP A 68 -4.56 22.82 -1.06
CA ASP A 68 -4.62 22.97 0.39
C ASP A 68 -3.99 21.77 1.11
N LYS A 69 -3.45 22.03 2.30
CA LYS A 69 -2.84 20.98 3.13
C LYS A 69 -3.83 19.85 3.41
N SER A 70 -3.38 18.61 3.23
CA SER A 70 -4.17 17.39 3.47
C SER A 70 -5.53 17.34 2.74
N SER A 71 -5.66 18.00 1.60
CA SER A 71 -6.90 18.05 0.80
C SER A 71 -6.93 17.01 -0.34
N VAL A 72 -5.77 16.60 -0.84
CA VAL A 72 -5.64 15.77 -2.02
C VAL A 72 -5.73 14.28 -1.67
N VAL A 73 -6.50 13.54 -2.46
CA VAL A 73 -6.51 12.08 -2.46
C VAL A 73 -5.45 11.58 -3.45
N TYR A 74 -4.45 10.88 -2.95
CA TYR A 74 -3.57 10.09 -3.81
C TYR A 74 -4.28 8.78 -4.19
N VAL A 75 -4.22 8.39 -5.46
CA VAL A 75 -4.84 7.15 -5.97
C VAL A 75 -3.78 6.33 -6.69
N ALA A 76 -3.49 5.13 -6.19
CA ALA A 76 -2.59 4.19 -6.86
C ALA A 76 -2.82 2.75 -6.42
N PHE A 77 -2.76 1.82 -7.37
CA PHE A 77 -2.99 0.39 -7.12
C PHE A 77 -1.73 -0.47 -7.33
N GLY A 78 -0.55 0.15 -7.24
CA GLY A 78 0.72 -0.54 -7.41
C GLY A 78 0.98 -0.97 -8.85
N SER A 79 2.00 -1.79 -9.04
CA SER A 79 2.45 -2.22 -10.37
C SER A 79 1.66 -3.36 -10.98
N GLU A 80 1.01 -4.15 -10.14
CA GLU A 80 0.46 -5.45 -10.49
C GLU A 80 -1.07 -5.46 -10.56
N ALA A 81 -1.75 -4.56 -9.83
CA ALA A 81 -3.20 -4.44 -9.95
C ALA A 81 -3.56 -3.66 -11.21
N LYS A 82 -4.39 -4.26 -12.05
CA LYS A 82 -5.11 -3.56 -13.13
C LYS A 82 -6.60 -3.78 -12.92
N PRO A 83 -7.41 -2.73 -12.62
CA PRO A 83 -8.86 -2.84 -12.58
C PRO A 83 -9.41 -3.23 -13.95
N SER A 84 -10.61 -3.83 -14.00
CA SER A 84 -11.33 -4.01 -15.25
C SER A 84 -11.78 -2.66 -15.83
N GLN A 85 -12.13 -2.60 -17.12
CA GLN A 85 -12.65 -1.38 -17.74
C GLN A 85 -13.89 -0.83 -17.01
N ALA A 86 -14.79 -1.70 -16.55
CA ALA A 86 -15.96 -1.31 -15.78
C ALA A 86 -15.57 -0.72 -14.41
N GLN A 87 -14.64 -1.36 -13.69
CA GLN A 87 -14.15 -0.85 -12.41
C GLN A 87 -13.41 0.48 -12.57
N LEU A 88 -12.61 0.64 -13.63
CA LEU A 88 -11.95 1.91 -13.94
C LEU A 88 -12.98 3.02 -14.19
N THR A 89 -14.04 2.71 -14.94
CA THR A 89 -15.12 3.66 -15.25
C THR A 89 -15.82 4.14 -13.99
N GLU A 90 -16.24 3.22 -13.10
CA GLU A 90 -16.87 3.59 -11.83
C GLU A 90 -15.91 4.36 -10.91
N LEU A 91 -14.63 3.98 -10.88
CA LEU A 91 -13.62 4.70 -10.11
C LEU A 91 -13.43 6.13 -10.61
N ALA A 92 -13.27 6.31 -11.93
CA ALA A 92 -13.09 7.63 -12.54
C ALA A 92 -14.31 8.52 -12.26
N LEU A 93 -15.51 8.03 -12.54
CA LEU A 93 -16.75 8.78 -12.29
C LEU A 93 -16.95 9.06 -10.80
N GLY A 94 -16.48 8.18 -9.91
CA GLY A 94 -16.51 8.41 -8.47
C GLY A 94 -15.52 9.47 -8.00
N LEU A 95 -14.33 9.54 -8.59
CA LEU A 95 -13.36 10.61 -8.34
C LEU A 95 -13.92 11.96 -8.78
N GLU A 96 -14.49 12.03 -9.98
CA GLU A 96 -15.20 13.22 -10.49
C GLU A 96 -16.32 13.63 -9.53
N LEU A 97 -17.23 12.70 -9.20
CA LEU A 97 -18.37 12.93 -8.31
C LEU A 97 -17.99 13.29 -6.87
N SER A 98 -16.79 12.91 -6.41
CA SER A 98 -16.33 13.23 -5.06
C SER A 98 -16.17 14.74 -4.85
N GLY A 99 -15.85 15.48 -5.91
CA GLY A 99 -15.48 16.90 -5.86
C GLY A 99 -14.15 17.19 -5.17
N LEU A 100 -13.42 16.15 -4.72
CA LEU A 100 -12.15 16.29 -4.02
C LEU A 100 -10.99 16.41 -5.01
N PRO A 101 -9.93 17.15 -4.65
CA PRO A 101 -8.70 17.11 -5.42
C PRO A 101 -8.09 15.71 -5.41
N PHE A 102 -7.61 15.24 -6.56
CA PHE A 102 -6.98 13.92 -6.64
C PHE A 102 -5.73 13.90 -7.51
N PHE A 103 -4.76 13.09 -7.10
CA PHE A 103 -3.60 12.74 -7.92
C PHE A 103 -3.63 11.24 -8.18
N TRP A 104 -3.93 10.84 -9.41
CA TRP A 104 -4.13 9.45 -9.77
C TRP A 104 -3.01 8.92 -10.65
N VAL A 105 -2.25 7.94 -10.15
CA VAL A 105 -1.33 7.15 -10.96
C VAL A 105 -2.09 5.98 -11.57
N LEU A 106 -2.36 6.08 -12.87
CA LEU A 106 -3.14 5.11 -13.63
C LEU A 106 -2.23 4.27 -14.52
N ARG A 107 -2.22 2.95 -14.30
CA ARG A 107 -1.60 2.01 -15.23
C ARG A 107 -2.63 1.52 -16.25
N THR A 108 -2.44 1.92 -17.50
CA THR A 108 -3.30 1.51 -18.62
C THR A 108 -2.95 0.12 -19.19
N ARG A 109 -1.77 -0.44 -18.84
CA ARG A 109 -1.28 -1.77 -19.24
C ARG A 109 -0.40 -2.44 -18.16
N ARG A 110 -0.43 -3.77 -18.08
CA ARG A 110 0.45 -4.64 -17.27
C ARG A 110 1.70 -5.01 -18.05
N GLY A 111 2.61 -4.06 -18.23
CA GLY A 111 3.85 -4.28 -18.99
C GLY A 111 3.65 -4.14 -20.50
N ILE A 112 4.66 -4.55 -21.27
CA ILE A 112 4.71 -4.32 -22.74
C ILE A 112 3.79 -5.28 -23.49
N ASP A 113 3.59 -6.49 -22.97
CA ASP A 113 2.86 -7.57 -23.65
C ASP A 113 1.35 -7.60 -23.34
N ASP A 114 0.86 -6.68 -22.50
CA ASP A 114 -0.57 -6.59 -22.16
C ASP A 114 -1.35 -5.85 -23.25
N THR A 115 -2.15 -6.61 -24.00
CA THR A 115 -3.00 -6.10 -25.08
C THR A 115 -4.33 -5.51 -24.61
N ASP A 116 -4.72 -5.76 -23.35
CA ASP A 116 -6.01 -5.33 -22.82
C ASP A 116 -5.91 -3.91 -22.25
N LEU A 117 -5.85 -2.92 -23.13
CA LEU A 117 -5.79 -1.52 -22.73
C LEU A 117 -7.07 -1.10 -22.02
N ILE A 118 -6.92 -0.36 -20.94
CA ILE A 118 -8.04 0.33 -20.28
C ILE A 118 -7.96 1.83 -20.54
N GLU A 119 -9.11 2.44 -20.77
CA GLU A 119 -9.22 3.84 -21.16
C GLU A 119 -10.11 4.61 -20.18
N LEU A 120 -9.74 5.85 -19.89
CA LEU A 120 -10.59 6.73 -19.07
C LEU A 120 -11.93 6.99 -19.79
N PRO A 121 -13.01 7.27 -19.04
CA PRO A 121 -14.27 7.69 -19.64
C PRO A 121 -14.06 8.89 -20.57
N PRO A 122 -14.73 8.95 -21.74
CA PRO A 122 -14.57 10.05 -22.68
C PRO A 122 -14.78 11.41 -21.99
N GLY A 123 -13.84 12.34 -22.21
CA GLY A 123 -13.90 13.69 -21.66
C GLY A 123 -13.53 13.82 -20.17
N PHE A 124 -13.05 12.75 -19.52
CA PHE A 124 -12.79 12.74 -18.08
C PHE A 124 -11.75 13.79 -17.65
N GLU A 125 -10.61 13.86 -18.34
CA GLU A 125 -9.54 14.81 -17.99
C GLU A 125 -9.97 16.26 -18.25
N GLU A 126 -10.83 16.51 -19.22
CA GLU A 126 -11.42 17.83 -19.45
C GLU A 126 -12.40 18.22 -18.35
N ARG A 127 -13.29 17.31 -17.94
CA ARG A 127 -14.28 17.59 -16.88
C ARG A 127 -13.64 17.76 -15.51
N THR A 128 -12.55 17.04 -15.24
CA THR A 128 -11.81 17.10 -13.98
C THR A 128 -10.62 18.07 -14.02
N ARG A 129 -10.51 18.89 -15.07
CA ARG A 129 -9.43 19.87 -15.21
C ARG A 129 -9.46 20.86 -14.03
N GLY A 130 -8.35 20.90 -13.30
CA GLY A 130 -8.22 21.74 -12.10
C GLY A 130 -8.66 21.05 -10.81
N GLN A 131 -9.52 20.03 -10.88
CA GLN A 131 -9.85 19.16 -9.76
C GLN A 131 -8.74 18.12 -9.55
N GLY A 132 -8.31 17.42 -10.60
CA GLY A 132 -7.36 16.33 -10.45
C GLY A 132 -6.37 16.20 -11.60
N VAL A 133 -5.37 15.35 -11.39
CA VAL A 133 -4.35 14.97 -12.37
C VAL A 133 -4.32 13.46 -12.51
N VAL A 134 -4.30 12.97 -13.75
CA VAL A 134 -4.00 11.58 -14.06
C VAL A 134 -2.58 11.48 -14.61
N CYS A 135 -1.77 10.64 -13.98
CA CYS A 135 -0.42 10.30 -14.41
C CYS A 135 -0.41 8.87 -14.92
N THR A 136 -0.21 8.69 -16.23
CA THR A 136 -0.11 7.37 -16.87
C THR A 136 1.32 6.85 -17.02
N THR A 137 2.29 7.68 -16.61
CA THR A 137 3.72 7.35 -16.60
C THR A 137 4.18 6.99 -15.19
N TRP A 138 5.47 6.73 -15.02
CA TRP A 138 6.04 6.48 -13.70
C TRP A 138 5.91 7.73 -12.82
N ALA A 139 5.55 7.53 -11.54
CA ALA A 139 5.45 8.58 -10.54
C ALA A 139 6.16 8.15 -9.24
N PRO A 140 6.87 9.06 -8.56
CA PRO A 140 7.56 8.76 -7.31
C PRO A 140 6.56 8.71 -6.14
N GLN A 141 5.94 7.55 -5.92
CA GLN A 141 4.90 7.35 -4.89
C GLN A 141 5.34 7.88 -3.52
N LEU A 142 6.57 7.60 -3.10
CA LEU A 142 7.10 8.06 -1.82
C LEU A 142 7.09 9.58 -1.70
N MET A 143 7.53 10.29 -2.73
CA MET A 143 7.57 11.76 -2.75
C MET A 143 6.16 12.36 -2.79
N ILE A 144 5.23 11.72 -3.50
CA ILE A 144 3.82 12.13 -3.51
C ILE A 144 3.23 11.96 -2.11
N LEU A 145 3.38 10.79 -1.50
CA LEU A 145 2.91 10.52 -0.14
C LEU A 145 3.58 11.44 0.90
N ALA A 146 4.84 11.83 0.72
CA ALA A 146 5.51 12.79 1.60
C ALA A 146 4.96 14.23 1.49
N HIS A 147 4.27 14.56 0.39
CA HIS A 147 3.78 15.91 0.15
C HIS A 147 2.68 16.31 1.15
N GLU A 148 2.69 17.58 1.58
CA GLU A 148 1.78 18.06 2.64
C GLU A 148 0.33 18.17 2.19
N SER A 149 0.09 18.40 0.89
CA SER A 149 -1.26 18.47 0.32
C SER A 149 -1.95 17.11 0.23
N ILE A 150 -1.20 15.99 0.23
CA ILE A 150 -1.82 14.66 0.32
C ILE A 150 -2.40 14.46 1.72
N GLY A 151 -3.70 14.20 1.80
CA GLY A 151 -4.39 13.87 3.06
C GLY A 151 -4.79 12.40 3.19
N GLY A 152 -5.02 11.74 2.05
CA GLY A 152 -5.45 10.35 2.03
C GLY A 152 -4.93 9.60 0.82
N PHE A 153 -5.00 8.28 0.91
CA PHE A 153 -4.52 7.35 -0.10
C PHE A 153 -5.57 6.27 -0.37
N LEU A 154 -6.12 6.31 -1.59
CA LEU A 154 -6.91 5.22 -2.15
C LEU A 154 -5.96 4.17 -2.72
N THR A 155 -5.86 3.03 -2.03
CA THR A 155 -4.83 2.03 -2.26
C THR A 155 -5.38 0.61 -2.39
N HIS A 156 -4.63 -0.22 -3.10
CA HIS A 156 -4.88 -1.65 -3.23
C HIS A 156 -4.61 -2.45 -1.95
N SER A 157 -4.13 -1.83 -0.87
CA SER A 157 -3.78 -2.49 0.40
C SER A 157 -2.58 -3.44 0.31
N GLY A 158 -1.69 -3.24 -0.67
CA GLY A 158 -0.37 -3.86 -0.65
C GLY A 158 0.45 -3.32 0.51
N TRP A 159 1.09 -4.22 1.26
CA TRP A 159 1.64 -3.86 2.56
C TRP A 159 2.76 -2.80 2.48
N SER A 160 3.64 -2.85 1.48
CA SER A 160 4.66 -1.81 1.29
C SER A 160 4.04 -0.42 1.11
N SER A 161 2.97 -0.31 0.31
CA SER A 161 2.26 0.95 0.11
C SER A 161 1.52 1.43 1.37
N VAL A 162 1.06 0.49 2.21
CA VAL A 162 0.47 0.79 3.52
C VAL A 162 1.53 1.36 4.47
N VAL A 163 2.71 0.74 4.54
CA VAL A 163 3.83 1.20 5.36
C VAL A 163 4.26 2.61 4.94
N GLU A 164 4.42 2.87 3.65
CA GLU A 164 4.75 4.19 3.10
C GLU A 164 3.74 5.27 3.53
N ALA A 165 2.45 4.99 3.32
CA ALA A 165 1.40 5.95 3.61
C ALA A 165 1.26 6.25 5.10
N LEU A 166 1.37 5.23 5.96
CA LEU A 166 1.29 5.41 7.42
C LEU A 166 2.54 6.08 7.99
N THR A 167 3.71 5.88 7.36
CA THR A 167 4.93 6.65 7.69
C THR A 167 4.68 8.15 7.53
N PHE A 168 3.95 8.56 6.48
CA PHE A 168 3.55 9.95 6.25
C PHE A 168 2.15 10.31 6.77
N GLN A 169 1.60 9.49 7.68
CA GLN A 169 0.34 9.77 8.39
C GLN A 169 -0.88 9.96 7.45
N LYS A 170 -0.90 9.29 6.30
CA LYS A 170 -2.00 9.41 5.32
C LYS A 170 -3.13 8.46 5.66
N ALA A 171 -4.36 8.98 5.63
CA ALA A 171 -5.55 8.16 5.85
C ALA A 171 -5.76 7.17 4.70
N LEU A 172 -6.16 5.94 5.02
CA LEU A 172 -6.27 4.88 4.02
C LEU A 172 -7.71 4.63 3.59
N ILE A 173 -7.95 4.65 2.29
CA ILE A 173 -9.16 4.12 1.64
C ILE A 173 -8.76 2.85 0.90
N LEU A 174 -9.39 1.73 1.22
CA LEU A 174 -8.93 0.39 0.84
C LEU A 174 -9.80 -0.14 -0.31
N LEU A 175 -9.17 -0.42 -1.44
CA LEU A 175 -9.81 -0.98 -2.63
C LEU A 175 -8.98 -2.13 -3.20
N THR A 176 -9.26 -3.36 -2.76
CA THR A 176 -8.46 -4.55 -3.08
C THR A 176 -8.81 -5.19 -4.43
N PHE A 177 -7.84 -5.83 -5.09
CA PHE A 177 -8.02 -6.50 -6.38
C PHE A 177 -7.57 -7.97 -6.41
N TYR A 178 -6.38 -8.31 -5.89
CA TYR A 178 -5.88 -9.71 -5.90
C TYR A 178 -4.82 -9.96 -4.80
N SER A 179 -4.32 -11.20 -4.66
CA SER A 179 -3.27 -11.60 -3.69
C SER A 179 -3.73 -11.48 -2.20
N ASP A 180 -2.81 -11.12 -1.32
CA ASP A 180 -2.93 -10.90 0.12
C ASP A 180 -3.65 -9.61 0.50
N GLN A 181 -3.98 -8.76 -0.49
CA GLN A 181 -4.61 -7.45 -0.30
C GLN A 181 -5.89 -7.51 0.55
N GLY A 182 -6.73 -8.53 0.34
CA GLY A 182 -7.96 -8.72 1.12
C GLY A 182 -7.71 -8.98 2.60
N ILE A 183 -6.66 -9.75 2.91
CA ILE A 183 -6.26 -10.03 4.30
C ILE A 183 -5.71 -8.76 4.94
N ASN A 184 -4.85 -8.04 4.22
CA ASN A 184 -4.30 -6.76 4.69
C ASN A 184 -5.42 -5.75 4.96
N ALA A 185 -6.36 -5.59 4.03
CA ALA A 185 -7.47 -4.66 4.16
C ALA A 185 -8.35 -4.98 5.38
N ARG A 186 -8.67 -6.26 5.59
CA ARG A 186 -9.44 -6.70 6.75
C ARG A 186 -8.76 -6.33 8.07
N VAL A 187 -7.46 -6.56 8.20
CA VAL A 187 -6.70 -6.21 9.43
C VAL A 187 -6.70 -4.70 9.65
N LEU A 188 -6.52 -3.91 8.58
CA LEU A 188 -6.52 -2.45 8.65
C LEU A 188 -7.89 -1.92 9.07
N GLU A 189 -8.97 -2.48 8.53
CA GLU A 189 -10.34 -2.10 8.84
C GLU A 189 -10.76 -2.50 10.27
N GLU A 190 -10.46 -3.72 10.71
CA GLU A 190 -10.74 -4.19 12.07
C GLU A 190 -10.06 -3.30 13.13
N LYS A 191 -8.87 -2.77 12.80
CA LYS A 191 -8.12 -1.84 13.66
C LYS A 191 -8.46 -0.36 13.44
N LYS A 192 -9.39 -0.05 12.54
CA LYS A 192 -9.80 1.32 12.16
C LYS A 192 -8.66 2.16 11.58
N ILE A 193 -7.62 1.53 11.03
CA ILE A 193 -6.48 2.21 10.38
C ILE A 193 -6.85 2.62 8.94
N GLY A 194 -7.73 1.87 8.29
CA GLY A 194 -8.25 2.20 6.97
C GLY A 194 -9.74 1.91 6.85
N TYR A 195 -10.37 2.54 5.86
CA TYR A 195 -11.77 2.35 5.53
C TYR A 195 -11.90 1.51 4.25
N SER A 196 -12.59 0.38 4.33
CA SER A 196 -12.86 -0.46 3.16
C SER A 196 -13.97 0.14 2.31
N LEU A 197 -13.67 0.36 1.03
CA LEU A 197 -14.67 0.84 0.08
C LEU A 197 -15.79 -0.22 -0.06
N PRO A 198 -17.07 0.15 0.13
CA PRO A 198 -18.18 -0.79 0.04
C PRO A 198 -18.29 -1.45 -1.33
N ARG A 199 -18.41 -2.77 -1.33
CA ARG A 199 -18.58 -3.61 -2.52
C ARG A 199 -19.85 -4.45 -2.39
N ASN A 200 -20.41 -4.82 -3.53
CA ASN A 200 -21.48 -5.80 -3.62
C ASN A 200 -20.96 -7.18 -3.17
N GLU A 201 -21.67 -7.83 -2.25
CA GLU A 201 -21.26 -9.10 -1.66
C GLU A 201 -21.31 -10.29 -2.64
N LEU A 202 -22.14 -10.20 -3.68
CA LEU A 202 -22.35 -11.29 -4.65
C LEU A 202 -21.30 -11.29 -5.75
N ASP A 203 -21.01 -10.13 -6.35
CA ASP A 203 -20.13 -10.01 -7.51
C ASP A 203 -18.86 -9.18 -7.26
N GLY A 204 -18.71 -8.60 -6.07
CA GLY A 204 -17.55 -7.79 -5.70
C GLY A 204 -17.47 -6.44 -6.41
N SER A 205 -18.51 -6.03 -7.14
CA SER A 205 -18.57 -4.73 -7.83
C SER A 205 -18.67 -3.57 -6.85
N PHE A 206 -18.33 -2.36 -7.30
CA PHE A 206 -18.53 -1.10 -6.58
C PHE A 206 -19.06 -0.06 -7.54
N THR A 207 -19.66 1.01 -7.01
CA THR A 207 -20.26 2.09 -7.80
C THR A 207 -19.47 3.38 -7.63
N ARG A 208 -19.64 4.30 -8.57
CA ARG A 208 -19.13 5.67 -8.46
C ARG A 208 -19.61 6.38 -7.20
N ASP A 209 -20.84 6.10 -6.76
CA ASP A 209 -21.39 6.68 -5.54
C ASP A 209 -20.65 6.16 -4.32
N SER A 210 -20.40 4.84 -4.23
CA SER A 210 -19.65 4.28 -3.11
C SER A 210 -18.21 4.78 -3.08
N VAL A 211 -17.57 5.00 -4.25
CA VAL A 211 -16.27 5.67 -4.35
C VAL A 211 -16.36 7.10 -3.79
N ALA A 212 -17.26 7.92 -4.32
CA ALA A 212 -17.37 9.33 -3.95
C ALA A 212 -17.69 9.52 -2.46
N GLU A 213 -18.60 8.71 -1.91
CA GLU A 213 -18.96 8.70 -0.50
C GLU A 213 -17.80 8.26 0.39
N SER A 214 -17.09 7.18 0.02
CA SER A 214 -15.91 6.70 0.77
C SER A 214 -14.83 7.76 0.87
N LEU A 215 -14.55 8.45 -0.24
CA LEU A 215 -13.55 9.51 -0.29
C LEU A 215 -13.97 10.70 0.59
N ARG A 216 -15.22 11.17 0.48
CA ARG A 216 -15.73 12.26 1.31
C ARG A 216 -15.78 11.92 2.80
N LEU A 217 -16.18 10.69 3.14
CA LEU A 217 -16.18 10.18 4.51
C LEU A 217 -14.78 10.34 5.11
N VAL A 218 -13.78 9.70 4.50
CA VAL A 218 -12.43 9.64 5.06
C VAL A 218 -11.72 11.00 5.03
N MET A 219 -11.92 11.80 3.97
CA MET A 219 -11.19 13.05 3.80
C MET A 219 -11.81 14.24 4.55
N VAL A 220 -13.15 14.33 4.61
CA VAL A 220 -13.83 15.56 5.02
C VAL A 220 -14.77 15.36 6.20
N SER A 221 -15.50 14.25 6.26
CA SER A 221 -16.54 14.07 7.28
C SER A 221 -15.96 13.95 8.70
N GLU A 222 -16.82 14.22 9.70
CA GLU A 222 -16.45 14.07 11.11
C GLU A 222 -16.35 12.59 11.48
N GLU A 223 -17.23 11.74 10.94
CA GLU A 223 -17.17 10.29 11.14
C GLU A 223 -15.84 9.71 10.64
N GLY A 224 -15.33 10.20 9.50
CA GLY A 224 -14.05 9.74 8.98
C GLY A 224 -12.83 10.32 9.68
N LYS A 225 -12.99 11.29 10.58
CA LYS A 225 -11.90 11.84 11.39
C LYS A 225 -11.18 10.76 12.18
N MET A 226 -11.89 9.73 12.62
CA MET A 226 -11.29 8.59 13.32
C MET A 226 -10.20 7.90 12.49
N TYR A 227 -10.33 7.82 11.16
CA TYR A 227 -9.30 7.22 10.29
C TYR A 227 -8.09 8.15 10.12
N ARG A 228 -8.34 9.46 9.99
CA ARG A 228 -7.28 10.47 9.90
C ARG A 228 -6.45 10.55 11.17
N ASP A 229 -7.11 10.49 12.33
CA ASP A 229 -6.43 10.49 13.63
C ASP A 229 -5.73 9.15 13.88
N LYS A 230 -6.38 8.02 13.53
CA LYS A 230 -5.75 6.71 13.67
C LYS A 230 -4.48 6.57 12.84
N ALA A 231 -4.44 7.10 11.61
CA ALA A 231 -3.25 7.10 10.78
C ALA A 231 -2.07 7.85 11.44
N LYS A 232 -2.35 8.97 12.13
CA LYS A 232 -1.34 9.70 12.92
C LYS A 232 -0.88 8.90 14.12
N ASP A 233 -1.82 8.33 14.89
CA ASP A 233 -1.52 7.56 16.10
C ASP A 233 -0.61 6.37 15.83
N VAL A 234 -0.82 5.66 14.71
CA VAL A 234 -0.04 4.46 14.38
C VAL A 234 1.25 4.76 13.63
N SER A 235 1.46 5.98 13.14
CA SER A 235 2.61 6.33 12.30
C SER A 235 3.95 5.98 12.93
N GLY A 236 4.10 6.14 14.25
CA GLY A 236 5.29 5.72 14.98
C GLY A 236 5.59 4.23 14.89
N LEU A 237 4.59 3.36 14.72
CA LEU A 237 4.81 1.92 14.55
C LEU A 237 5.42 1.57 13.18
N PHE A 238 5.19 2.42 12.19
CA PHE A 238 5.62 2.20 10.80
C PHE A 238 6.87 3.00 10.45
N GLY A 239 7.02 4.21 11.01
CA GLY A 239 8.11 5.14 10.72
C GLY A 239 9.24 5.22 11.75
N ASP A 240 9.12 4.60 12.93
CA ASP A 240 10.19 4.63 13.95
C ASP A 240 11.39 3.76 13.56
N ARG A 241 12.42 4.41 13.00
CA ARG A 241 13.65 3.75 12.54
C ARG A 241 14.38 2.99 13.63
N ASP A 242 14.45 3.53 14.84
CA ASP A 242 15.15 2.85 15.94
C ASP A 242 14.48 1.51 16.26
N SER A 243 13.14 1.47 16.21
CA SER A 243 12.40 0.21 16.33
C SER A 243 12.64 -0.72 15.13
N GLN A 244 12.63 -0.20 13.90
CA GLN A 244 12.86 -1.03 12.70
C GLN A 244 14.27 -1.63 12.68
N ASP A 245 15.29 -0.83 12.98
CA ASP A 245 16.70 -1.24 12.99
C ASP A 245 16.96 -2.29 14.08
N ARG A 246 16.32 -2.16 15.25
CA ARG A 246 16.39 -3.18 16.31
C ARG A 246 15.87 -4.55 15.86
N TYR A 247 14.84 -4.60 15.02
CA TYR A 247 14.37 -5.88 14.47
C TYR A 247 15.43 -6.53 13.57
N VAL A 248 16.09 -5.74 12.72
CA VAL A 248 17.17 -6.21 11.85
C VAL A 248 18.40 -6.62 12.67
N ASP A 249 18.78 -5.84 13.67
CA ASP A 249 19.89 -6.12 14.57
C ASP A 249 19.72 -7.45 15.30
N ASN A 250 18.51 -7.79 15.73
CA ASN A 250 18.23 -9.09 16.33
C ASN A 250 18.57 -10.26 15.39
N VAL A 251 18.28 -10.11 14.09
CA VAL A 251 18.67 -11.10 13.08
C VAL A 251 20.19 -11.14 12.92
N LEU A 252 20.84 -9.98 12.85
CA LEU A 252 22.29 -9.90 12.71
C LEU A 252 23.02 -10.53 13.90
N ILE A 253 22.54 -10.29 15.12
CA ILE A 253 23.04 -10.89 16.35
C ILE A 253 22.92 -12.41 16.26
N TYR A 254 21.74 -12.93 15.90
CA TYR A 254 21.52 -14.36 15.75
C TYR A 254 22.44 -15.00 14.69
N LEU A 255 22.57 -14.36 13.52
CA LEU A 255 23.43 -14.85 12.45
C LEU A 255 24.92 -14.85 12.84
N ARG A 256 25.37 -13.86 13.60
CA ARG A 256 26.75 -13.79 14.12
C ARG A 256 27.00 -14.88 15.16
N SER A 257 26.07 -15.11 16.08
CA SER A 257 26.23 -16.12 17.13
C SER A 257 26.13 -17.56 16.63
N HIS A 258 25.57 -17.80 15.44
CA HIS A 258 25.42 -19.12 14.82
C HIS A 258 26.27 -19.29 13.55
N ARG A 259 27.32 -18.48 13.39
CA ARG A 259 28.22 -18.57 12.23
C ARG A 259 28.93 -19.94 12.25
N PRO A 260 28.85 -20.76 11.18
CA PRO A 260 29.51 -22.05 11.16
C PRO A 260 31.02 -21.87 11.28
N VAL A 261 31.63 -22.55 12.24
CA VAL A 261 33.08 -22.59 12.41
C VAL A 261 33.68 -23.22 11.15
N LYS A 262 34.53 -22.48 10.42
CA LYS A 262 35.30 -23.05 9.32
C LYS A 262 36.18 -24.15 9.91
N LYS A 263 35.93 -25.42 9.57
CA LYS A 263 36.87 -26.50 9.86
C LYS A 263 38.19 -26.17 9.16
N ALA A 264 39.27 -26.01 9.93
CA ALA A 264 40.61 -25.91 9.38
C ALA A 264 40.89 -27.15 8.53
N LYS A 265 41.43 -26.96 7.33
CA LYS A 265 41.88 -28.04 6.45
C LYS A 265 43.18 -28.64 6.98
#